data_AF-A0A919Z019-F1
#
_entry.id   AF-A0A919Z019-F1
#
_cell.length_a   1.000
_cell.length_b   1.000
_cell.length_c   1.000
_cell.angle_alpha   90.00
_cell.angle_beta   90.00
_cell.angle_gamma   90.00
#
_symmetry.space_group_name_H-M   'P 1'
#
loop_
_entity.id
_entity.type
_entity.pdbx_description
1 polymer ?
#
loop_
_entity_poly.entity_id
_entity_poly.type
_entity_poly.pdbx_seq_one_letter_code
_entity_poly.pdbx_strand_id
1 'polypeptide(L)'
;MIFRRWTWTGLIVSSLFWTGGCEFPPAPADTIKPPFQADGYLHTDEFLTMVRALLPDGARLVLPISGTGKHPVTFGDMDGDGVDEAVVVYEESLFTGRELKAALLKQQDRQWHIVSDLKGIGYDIDYAGFVDTDRDGNAEMILGWSLGAGVNGLDVYRWNNNALELVDNKGYYGKFKME
;
A
#
# COMPACT_ATOMS: atom_id res chain seq x y z
N MET A 1 85.04 29.61 28.53
CA MET A 1 83.88 28.85 29.05
C MET A 1 83.80 27.55 28.26
N ILE A 2 84.41 26.47 28.77
CA ILE A 2 83.77 25.28 29.39
C ILE A 2 83.07 24.42 28.31
N PHE A 3 83.69 23.33 27.81
CA PHE A 3 83.46 21.90 28.19
C PHE A 3 81.96 21.50 28.03
N ARG A 4 81.53 20.41 27.35
CA ARG A 4 82.02 19.03 27.38
C ARG A 4 81.21 18.17 26.37
N ARG A 5 81.84 17.14 25.79
CA ARG A 5 81.21 15.96 25.17
C ARG A 5 80.36 15.20 26.21
N TRP A 6 79.21 14.63 25.84
CA TRP A 6 78.85 13.24 26.23
C TRP A 6 77.54 12.75 25.59
N THR A 7 77.66 11.60 24.92
CA THR A 7 76.65 10.58 24.63
C THR A 7 75.83 10.19 25.87
N TRP A 8 74.65 9.59 25.70
CA TRP A 8 74.24 8.33 26.36
C TRP A 8 72.93 7.79 25.75
N THR A 9 72.96 6.49 25.46
CA THR A 9 71.86 5.58 25.08
C THR A 9 70.81 5.46 26.18
N GLY A 10 69.55 5.21 25.81
CA GLY A 10 68.50 4.80 26.74
C GLY A 10 67.25 4.29 26.02
N LEU A 11 67.07 2.98 26.03
CA LEU A 11 65.98 2.20 25.46
C LEU A 11 64.86 2.03 26.54
N ILE A 12 63.64 1.65 26.11
CA ILE A 12 62.47 1.14 26.88
C ILE A 12 61.65 2.26 27.58
N VAL A 13 60.31 2.42 27.48
CA VAL A 13 59.19 1.49 27.77
C VAL A 13 57.87 1.97 27.11
N SER A 14 57.22 1.01 26.43
CA SER A 14 55.77 0.78 26.30
C SER A 14 54.77 1.83 26.84
N SER A 15 53.94 2.35 25.94
CA SER A 15 52.52 2.58 26.26
C SER A 15 51.66 2.14 25.08
N LEU A 16 50.97 1.02 25.29
CA LEU A 16 49.77 0.61 24.56
C LEU A 16 48.76 1.77 24.64
N PHE A 17 48.42 2.36 23.50
CA PHE A 17 47.11 2.97 23.31
C PHE A 17 46.46 2.34 22.09
N TRP A 18 45.67 1.31 22.38
CA TRP A 18 44.61 0.86 21.51
C TRP A 18 43.65 2.02 21.24
N THR A 19 43.48 2.36 19.96
CA THR A 19 42.14 2.48 19.40
C THR A 19 42.16 1.77 18.05
N GLY A 20 41.77 0.50 18.06
CA GLY A 20 41.41 -0.20 16.84
C GLY A 20 40.18 0.47 16.24
N GLY A 21 40.39 1.34 15.25
CA GLY A 21 39.35 1.80 14.35
C GLY A 21 39.29 0.87 13.15
N CYS A 22 38.72 -0.32 13.30
CA CYS A 22 38.16 -1.02 12.15
C CYS A 22 36.81 -0.36 11.89
N GLU A 23 36.73 0.48 10.86
CA GLU A 23 35.46 0.77 10.20
C GLU A 23 34.91 -0.56 9.71
N PHE A 24 33.96 -1.12 10.45
CA PHE A 24 33.12 -2.19 9.94
C PHE A 24 32.10 -1.54 9.01
N PRO A 25 32.15 -1.81 7.69
CA PRO A 25 31.00 -1.49 6.86
C PRO A 25 29.79 -2.24 7.44
N PRO A 26 28.59 -1.63 7.45
CA PRO A 26 27.39 -2.32 7.91
C PRO A 26 27.28 -3.66 7.21
N ALA A 27 26.99 -4.71 7.96
CA ALA A 27 26.77 -6.02 7.38
C ALA A 27 25.69 -5.89 6.30
N PRO A 28 25.81 -6.59 5.15
CA PRO A 28 24.87 -6.48 4.03
C PRO A 28 23.43 -6.89 4.38
N ALA A 29 23.18 -7.35 5.61
CA ALA A 29 21.88 -7.66 6.17
C ALA A 29 20.99 -6.43 6.41
N ASP A 30 21.55 -5.22 6.58
CA ASP A 30 20.73 -4.00 6.75
C ASP A 30 20.16 -3.47 5.41
N THR A 31 20.56 -4.06 4.27
CA THR A 31 19.89 -3.87 2.97
C THR A 31 18.91 -5.01 2.67
N ILE A 32 18.72 -5.92 3.62
CA ILE A 32 17.60 -6.85 3.58
C ILE A 32 16.53 -6.19 4.42
N LYS A 33 15.77 -5.27 3.80
CA LYS A 33 14.41 -5.07 4.27
C LYS A 33 13.79 -6.47 4.26
N PRO A 34 13.32 -7.02 5.39
CA PRO A 34 12.48 -8.20 5.32
C PRO A 34 11.37 -7.90 4.31
N PRO A 35 10.86 -8.89 3.55
CA PRO A 35 9.63 -8.65 2.83
C PRO A 35 8.65 -8.02 3.82
N PHE A 36 8.22 -6.80 3.53
CA PHE A 36 7.14 -6.14 4.25
C PHE A 36 6.05 -7.20 4.40
N GLN A 37 5.62 -7.48 5.63
CA GLN A 37 4.94 -8.73 5.99
C GLN A 37 3.59 -8.87 5.27
N ALA A 38 3.66 -9.30 4.01
CA ALA A 38 2.60 -9.86 3.21
C ALA A 38 2.56 -11.39 3.38
N ASP A 39 2.86 -11.89 4.58
CA ASP A 39 2.74 -13.32 4.92
C ASP A 39 1.26 -13.77 5.05
N GLY A 40 0.27 -12.93 4.71
CA GLY A 40 -1.15 -13.16 5.04
C GLY A 40 -2.11 -13.46 3.88
N TYR A 41 -1.75 -13.24 2.60
CA TYR A 41 -2.64 -13.56 1.46
C TYR A 41 -2.43 -14.97 0.92
N LEU A 42 -1.75 -15.83 1.69
CA LEU A 42 -1.26 -17.15 1.28
C LEU A 42 -2.32 -18.06 0.64
N HIS A 43 -3.61 -17.75 0.81
CA HIS A 43 -4.68 -18.23 -0.05
C HIS A 43 -5.61 -17.07 -0.47
N THR A 44 -5.32 -16.38 -1.58
CA THR A 44 -6.26 -15.40 -2.18
C THR A 44 -7.66 -16.00 -2.30
N ASP A 45 -7.78 -17.31 -2.53
CA ASP A 45 -9.05 -18.02 -2.57
C ASP A 45 -9.80 -18.03 -1.22
N GLU A 46 -9.10 -18.18 -0.09
CA GLU A 46 -9.70 -18.08 1.25
C GLU A 46 -10.15 -16.64 1.54
N PHE A 47 -9.30 -15.66 1.21
CA PHE A 47 -9.66 -14.24 1.34
C PHE A 47 -10.89 -13.90 0.50
N LEU A 48 -10.94 -14.36 -0.76
CA LEU A 48 -12.10 -14.17 -1.63
C LEU A 48 -13.35 -14.87 -1.10
N THR A 49 -13.19 -16.02 -0.44
CA THR A 49 -14.31 -16.71 0.22
C THR A 49 -14.84 -15.89 1.38
N MET A 50 -13.95 -15.31 2.19
CA MET A 50 -14.31 -14.40 3.27
C MET A 50 -15.00 -13.14 2.75
N VAL A 51 -14.44 -12.48 1.72
CA VAL A 51 -15.06 -11.30 1.10
C VAL A 51 -16.46 -11.62 0.60
N ARG A 52 -16.65 -12.74 -0.10
CA ARG A 52 -17.99 -13.16 -0.57
C ARG A 52 -18.98 -13.36 0.56
N ALA A 53 -18.53 -13.78 1.74
CA ALA A 53 -19.38 -13.93 2.92
C ALA A 53 -19.73 -12.59 3.60
N LEU A 54 -18.93 -11.54 3.38
CA LEU A 54 -19.21 -10.18 3.87
C LEU A 54 -20.13 -9.39 2.94
N LEU A 55 -20.12 -9.71 1.64
CA LEU A 55 -20.95 -9.04 0.64
C LEU A 55 -22.41 -9.52 0.67
N PRO A 56 -23.37 -8.73 0.13
CA PRO A 56 -24.76 -9.15 0.01
C PRO A 56 -24.93 -10.48 -0.75
N ASP A 57 -25.97 -11.24 -0.39
CA ASP A 57 -26.28 -12.52 -1.04
C ASP A 57 -26.43 -12.36 -2.56
N GLY A 58 -25.68 -13.17 -3.31
CA GLY A 58 -25.69 -13.13 -4.77
C GLY A 58 -24.85 -12.00 -5.39
N ALA A 59 -24.11 -11.23 -4.59
CA ALA A 59 -23.14 -10.26 -5.10
C ALA A 59 -22.06 -10.94 -5.95
N ARG A 60 -21.68 -10.28 -7.05
CA ARG A 60 -20.66 -10.78 -7.99
C ARG A 60 -19.46 -9.85 -8.02
N LEU A 61 -18.29 -10.34 -7.66
CA LEU A 61 -17.03 -9.60 -7.80
C LEU A 61 -16.75 -9.24 -9.27
N VAL A 62 -16.23 -8.03 -9.48
CA VAL A 62 -15.89 -7.45 -10.78
C VAL A 62 -14.38 -7.21 -10.83
N LEU A 63 -13.78 -7.48 -11.99
CA LEU A 63 -12.36 -7.28 -12.23
C LEU A 63 -12.15 -5.92 -12.92
N PRO A 64 -11.25 -5.06 -12.42
CA PRO A 64 -10.81 -3.86 -13.14
C PRO A 64 -10.28 -4.16 -14.54
N ILE A 65 -10.66 -3.33 -15.53
CA ILE A 65 -10.21 -3.46 -16.93
C ILE A 65 -8.74 -3.04 -17.10
N SER A 66 -8.28 -2.13 -16.26
CA SER A 66 -6.95 -1.52 -16.24
C SER A 66 -6.31 -1.69 -14.86
N GLY A 67 -4.99 -1.58 -14.81
CA GLY A 67 -4.19 -1.82 -13.60
C GLY A 67 -3.38 -3.12 -13.66
N THR A 68 -2.76 -3.47 -12.54
CA THR A 68 -1.82 -4.61 -12.43
C THR A 68 -2.53 -5.91 -12.02
N GLY A 69 -3.77 -5.84 -11.52
CA GLY A 69 -4.47 -6.95 -10.91
C GLY A 69 -5.15 -7.88 -11.92
N LYS A 70 -4.78 -9.16 -11.92
CA LYS A 70 -5.63 -10.26 -12.41
C LYS A 70 -6.63 -10.75 -11.34
N HIS A 71 -6.79 -9.98 -10.27
CA HIS A 71 -7.51 -10.34 -9.06
C HIS A 71 -8.56 -9.26 -8.75
N PRO A 72 -9.72 -9.63 -8.18
CA PRO A 72 -10.80 -8.69 -7.87
C PRO A 72 -10.59 -7.93 -6.55
N VAL A 73 -9.39 -8.03 -5.97
CA VAL A 73 -9.00 -7.38 -4.73
C VAL A 73 -7.68 -6.69 -4.96
N THR A 74 -7.61 -5.44 -4.55
CA THR A 74 -6.36 -4.66 -4.48
C THR A 74 -6.12 -4.26 -3.03
N PHE A 75 -4.86 -4.23 -2.61
CA PHE A 75 -4.45 -3.91 -1.25
C PHE A 75 -3.56 -2.68 -1.20
N GLY A 76 -3.59 -1.95 -0.09
CA GLY A 76 -2.67 -0.84 0.19
C GLY A 76 -2.99 -0.16 1.52
N ASP A 77 -1.94 0.30 2.20
CA ASP A 77 -2.00 1.08 3.44
C ASP A 77 -2.54 2.50 3.17
N MET A 78 -3.82 2.70 3.43
CA MET A 78 -4.55 3.93 3.16
C MET A 78 -4.63 4.85 4.39
N ASP A 79 -4.66 4.29 5.59
CA ASP A 79 -4.72 5.08 6.83
C ASP A 79 -3.40 5.24 7.58
N GLY A 80 -2.32 4.64 7.07
CA GLY A 80 -0.96 4.85 7.54
C GLY A 80 -0.62 4.09 8.82
N ASP A 81 -1.43 3.08 9.20
CA ASP A 81 -1.17 2.27 10.38
C ASP A 81 -0.19 1.10 10.15
N GLY A 82 0.26 0.93 8.90
CA GLY A 82 1.17 -0.13 8.48
C GLY A 82 0.49 -1.46 8.14
N VAL A 83 -0.84 -1.52 8.16
CA VAL A 83 -1.66 -2.67 7.77
C VAL A 83 -2.45 -2.30 6.52
N ASP A 84 -2.33 -3.08 5.46
CA ASP A 84 -3.05 -2.80 4.21
C ASP A 84 -4.58 -2.88 4.40
N GLU A 85 -5.29 -1.89 3.86
CA GLU A 85 -6.71 -2.00 3.52
C GLU A 85 -6.91 -2.81 2.22
N ALA A 86 -8.14 -3.24 1.97
CA ALA A 86 -8.51 -3.92 0.74
C ALA A 86 -9.68 -3.21 0.05
N VAL A 87 -9.60 -3.01 -1.26
CA VAL A 87 -10.73 -2.56 -2.08
C VAL A 87 -11.21 -3.68 -2.97
N VAL A 88 -12.54 -3.86 -3.01
CA VAL A 88 -13.21 -4.81 -3.90
C VAL A 88 -14.35 -4.12 -4.62
N VAL A 89 -14.56 -4.49 -5.89
CA VAL A 89 -15.70 -4.00 -6.68
C VAL A 89 -16.64 -5.17 -6.93
N TYR A 90 -17.94 -4.93 -6.78
CA TYR A 90 -18.96 -5.95 -6.96
C TYR A 90 -20.23 -5.40 -7.59
N GLU A 91 -20.98 -6.29 -8.24
CA GLU A 91 -22.35 -6.04 -8.67
C GLU A 91 -23.32 -6.66 -7.66
N GLU A 92 -24.29 -5.86 -7.21
CA GLU A 92 -25.42 -6.28 -6.42
C GLU A 92 -26.67 -6.40 -7.31
N SER A 93 -27.40 -7.52 -7.19
CA SER A 93 -28.65 -7.72 -7.93
C SER A 93 -29.83 -7.24 -7.09
N LEU A 94 -30.49 -6.16 -7.55
CA LEU A 94 -31.64 -5.57 -6.91
C LEU A 94 -32.90 -5.75 -7.76
N PHE A 95 -34.08 -5.53 -7.16
CA PHE A 95 -35.34 -5.52 -7.91
C PHE A 95 -35.38 -4.46 -9.03
N THR A 96 -34.61 -3.38 -8.89
CA THR A 96 -34.51 -2.26 -9.82
C THR A 96 -33.46 -2.47 -10.92
N GLY A 97 -32.67 -3.53 -10.86
CA GLY A 97 -31.58 -3.80 -11.79
C GLY A 97 -30.29 -4.24 -11.08
N ARG A 98 -29.15 -4.07 -11.74
CA ARG A 98 -27.83 -4.28 -11.12
C ARG A 98 -27.24 -2.96 -10.68
N GLU A 99 -26.63 -2.93 -9.50
CA GLU A 99 -25.84 -1.79 -9.03
C GLU A 99 -24.38 -2.20 -8.90
N LEU A 100 -23.50 -1.41 -9.51
CA LEU A 100 -22.06 -1.53 -9.35
C LEU A 100 -21.64 -0.76 -8.08
N LYS A 101 -20.90 -1.42 -7.20
CA LYS A 101 -20.50 -0.89 -5.89
C LYS A 101 -19.04 -1.22 -5.61
N ALA A 102 -18.41 -0.43 -4.76
CA ALA A 102 -17.07 -0.68 -4.24
C ALA A 102 -17.11 -0.73 -2.71
N ALA A 103 -16.51 -1.76 -2.13
CA ALA A 103 -16.34 -1.87 -0.68
C ALA A 103 -14.87 -1.69 -0.31
N LEU A 104 -14.63 -0.85 0.70
CA LEU A 104 -13.36 -0.77 1.41
C LEU A 104 -13.44 -1.67 2.64
N LEU A 105 -12.45 -2.54 2.79
CA LEU A 105 -12.30 -3.41 3.94
C LEU A 105 -11.05 -3.01 4.73
N LYS A 106 -11.18 -3.08 6.06
CA LYS A 106 -10.07 -2.89 6.99
C LYS A 106 -10.03 -4.03 7.99
N GLN A 107 -8.84 -4.39 8.45
CA GLN A 107 -8.66 -5.37 9.50
C GLN A 107 -8.80 -4.73 10.88
N GLN A 108 -9.69 -5.25 11.72
CA GLN A 108 -9.87 -4.88 13.12
C GLN A 108 -9.90 -6.15 13.96
N ASP A 109 -9.14 -6.21 15.05
CA ASP A 109 -9.04 -7.41 15.91
C ASP A 109 -8.76 -8.72 15.14
N ARG A 110 -7.95 -8.63 14.09
CA ARG A 110 -7.59 -9.73 13.16
C ARG A 110 -8.74 -10.22 12.26
N GLN A 111 -9.88 -9.55 12.24
CA GLN A 111 -11.00 -9.83 11.35
C GLN A 111 -11.17 -8.73 10.31
N TRP A 112 -11.59 -9.08 9.11
CA TRP A 112 -11.86 -8.12 8.04
C TRP A 112 -13.30 -7.62 8.14
N HIS A 113 -13.48 -6.31 8.03
CA HIS A 113 -14.77 -5.66 8.07
C HIS A 113 -14.92 -4.69 6.90
N ILE A 114 -16.12 -4.61 6.34
CA ILE A 114 -16.47 -3.53 5.41
C ILE A 114 -16.61 -2.25 6.22
N VAL A 115 -15.72 -1.29 5.98
CA VAL A 115 -15.70 0.02 6.64
C VAL A 115 -16.32 1.12 5.77
N SER A 116 -16.47 0.87 4.47
CA SER A 116 -17.21 1.75 3.56
C SER A 116 -17.80 0.95 2.40
N ASP A 117 -19.00 1.32 1.97
CA ASP A 117 -19.71 0.77 0.82
C ASP A 117 -20.16 1.95 -0.06
N LEU A 118 -19.59 2.02 -1.26
CA LEU A 118 -19.74 3.12 -2.20
C LEU A 118 -20.55 2.66 -3.41
N LYS A 119 -21.60 3.42 -3.74
CA LYS A 119 -22.35 3.24 -4.98
C LYS A 119 -21.60 3.86 -6.16
N GLY A 120 -21.27 3.04 -7.15
CA GLY A 120 -20.67 3.50 -8.39
C GLY A 120 -21.66 4.21 -9.31
N ILE A 121 -21.13 5.04 -10.19
CA ILE A 121 -21.91 5.84 -11.16
C ILE A 121 -21.88 5.26 -12.59
N GLY A 122 -21.20 4.14 -12.80
CA GLY A 122 -20.95 3.54 -14.11
C GLY A 122 -21.54 2.14 -14.33
N TYR A 123 -21.23 1.58 -15.48
CA TYR A 123 -21.65 0.23 -15.90
C TYR A 123 -20.59 -0.84 -15.62
N ASP A 124 -19.32 -0.42 -15.50
CA ASP A 124 -18.18 -1.29 -15.23
C ASP A 124 -17.09 -0.50 -14.48
N ILE A 125 -15.99 -1.17 -14.15
CA ILE A 125 -14.83 -0.56 -13.47
C ILE A 125 -13.59 -0.64 -14.35
N ASP A 126 -13.02 0.52 -14.65
CA ASP A 126 -11.74 0.64 -15.35
C ASP A 126 -10.56 0.44 -14.38
N TYR A 127 -10.59 1.02 -13.18
CA TYR A 127 -9.51 0.89 -12.20
C TYR A 127 -10.04 0.84 -10.77
N ALA A 128 -9.43 0.04 -9.91
CA ALA A 128 -9.65 0.07 -8.47
C ALA A 128 -8.35 -0.28 -7.74
N GLY A 129 -7.84 0.63 -6.92
CA GLY A 129 -6.61 0.40 -6.18
C GLY A 129 -6.17 1.58 -5.34
N PHE A 130 -4.97 1.48 -4.79
CA PHE A 130 -4.40 2.45 -3.87
C PHE A 130 -3.14 3.08 -4.45
N VAL A 131 -3.03 4.41 -4.35
CA VAL A 131 -1.86 5.17 -4.78
C VAL A 131 -1.71 6.40 -3.89
N ASP A 132 -0.51 6.62 -3.36
CA ASP A 132 -0.12 7.90 -2.76
C ASP A 132 0.01 8.98 -3.85
N THR A 133 -1.03 9.81 -4.01
CA THR A 133 -1.14 10.81 -5.07
C THR A 133 -0.56 12.16 -4.69
N ASP A 134 -0.54 12.50 -3.40
CA ASP A 134 -0.01 13.77 -2.91
C ASP A 134 1.38 13.66 -2.27
N ARG A 135 1.92 12.44 -2.18
CA ARG A 135 3.24 12.10 -1.64
C ARG A 135 3.38 12.38 -0.15
N ASP A 136 2.30 12.26 0.61
CA ASP A 136 2.30 12.40 2.07
C ASP A 136 2.73 11.11 2.81
N GLY A 137 2.79 9.99 2.09
CA GLY A 137 3.18 8.68 2.61
C GLY A 137 2.01 7.72 2.87
N ASN A 138 0.76 8.20 2.79
CA ASN A 138 -0.45 7.38 2.88
C ASN A 138 -1.07 7.24 1.48
N ALA A 139 -1.60 6.06 1.16
CA ALA A 139 -2.22 5.88 -0.15
C ALA A 139 -3.65 6.42 -0.21
N GLU A 140 -4.03 7.09 -1.31
CA GLU A 140 -5.43 7.32 -1.63
C GLU A 140 -6.04 6.13 -2.37
N MET A 141 -7.32 5.86 -2.10
CA MET A 141 -8.10 4.89 -2.88
C MET A 141 -8.63 5.58 -4.14
N ILE A 142 -8.31 4.99 -5.30
CA ILE A 142 -8.73 5.48 -6.62
C ILE A 142 -9.72 4.50 -7.23
N LEU A 143 -10.89 5.00 -7.64
CA LEU A 143 -11.92 4.28 -8.37
C LEU A 143 -12.15 4.91 -9.73
N GLY A 144 -11.89 4.16 -10.79
CA GLY A 144 -12.16 4.53 -12.17
C GLY A 144 -13.42 3.83 -12.67
N TRP A 145 -14.54 4.53 -12.74
CA TRP A 145 -15.81 4.02 -13.25
C TRP A 145 -15.91 4.13 -14.76
N SER A 146 -16.26 3.04 -15.44
CA SER A 146 -16.57 3.06 -16.87
C SER A 146 -18.02 3.50 -17.10
N LEU A 147 -18.21 4.64 -17.75
CA LEU A 147 -19.52 5.20 -18.11
C LEU A 147 -19.95 4.75 -19.51
N GLY A 148 -19.14 3.96 -20.20
CA GLY A 148 -19.39 3.48 -21.56
C GLY A 148 -18.84 4.43 -22.64
N ALA A 149 -18.76 3.92 -23.86
CA ALA A 149 -18.26 4.65 -25.04
C ALA A 149 -16.87 5.32 -24.84
N GLY A 150 -16.04 4.75 -23.98
CA GLY A 150 -14.69 5.26 -23.67
C GLY A 150 -14.66 6.48 -22.74
N VAL A 151 -15.81 6.86 -22.15
CA VAL A 151 -15.92 7.89 -21.12
C VAL A 151 -15.87 7.21 -19.75
N ASN A 152 -15.06 7.76 -18.85
CA ASN A 152 -14.92 7.26 -17.48
C ASN A 152 -15.03 8.40 -16.47
N GLY A 153 -15.44 8.06 -15.25
CA GLY A 153 -15.35 8.91 -14.07
C GLY A 153 -14.25 8.41 -13.14
N LEU A 154 -13.51 9.31 -12.51
CA LEU A 154 -12.50 9.02 -11.51
C LEU A 154 -12.96 9.61 -10.18
N ASP A 155 -12.98 8.79 -9.14
CA ASP A 155 -13.10 9.23 -7.76
C ASP A 155 -11.80 8.92 -7.03
N VAL A 156 -11.28 9.92 -6.30
CA VAL A 156 -10.13 9.77 -5.42
C VAL A 156 -10.59 10.01 -4.00
N TYR A 157 -10.38 9.02 -3.15
CA TYR A 157 -10.75 9.07 -1.75
C TYR A 157 -9.52 9.05 -0.85
N ARG A 158 -9.57 9.86 0.20
CA ARG A 158 -8.61 9.86 1.29
C ARG A 158 -9.26 9.34 2.56
N TRP A 159 -8.46 8.75 3.44
CA TRP A 159 -8.91 8.39 4.77
C TRP A 159 -8.85 9.60 5.70
N ASN A 160 -9.97 9.93 6.32
CA ASN A 160 -10.05 11.03 7.27
C ASN A 160 -11.05 10.69 8.38
N ASN A 161 -10.61 10.79 9.64
CA ASN A 161 -11.45 10.56 10.83
C ASN A 161 -12.27 9.25 10.77
N ASN A 162 -11.62 8.14 10.41
CA ASN A 162 -12.23 6.81 10.27
C ASN A 162 -13.30 6.70 9.16
N ALA A 163 -13.25 7.55 8.15
CA ALA A 163 -14.14 7.52 7.01
C ALA A 163 -13.44 7.90 5.71
N LEU A 164 -14.07 7.55 4.58
CA LEU A 164 -13.65 8.00 3.27
C LEU A 164 -14.13 9.43 3.00
N GLU A 165 -13.20 10.30 2.63
CA GLU A 165 -13.45 11.63 2.10
C GLU A 165 -13.14 11.67 0.61
N LEU A 166 -14.09 12.10 -0.21
CA LEU A 166 -13.86 12.31 -1.65
C LEU A 166 -13.06 13.60 -1.85
N VAL A 167 -11.82 13.48 -2.33
CA VAL A 167 -10.88 14.60 -2.48
C VAL A 167 -10.72 15.08 -3.93
N ASP A 168 -10.96 14.21 -4.91
CA ASP A 168 -10.99 14.58 -6.34
C ASP A 168 -12.08 13.78 -7.06
N ASN A 169 -12.75 14.43 -8.01
CA ASN A 169 -13.68 13.80 -8.94
C ASN A 169 -13.53 14.42 -10.33
N LYS A 170 -13.22 13.60 -11.34
CA LYS A 170 -13.04 14.08 -12.71
C LYS A 170 -13.37 13.04 -13.76
N GLY A 171 -13.71 13.51 -14.97
CA GLY A 171 -13.86 12.65 -16.14
C GLY A 171 -12.51 12.38 -16.83
N TYR A 172 -12.36 11.20 -17.42
CA TYR A 172 -11.24 10.88 -18.32
C TYR A 172 -11.69 9.95 -19.46
N TYR A 173 -10.83 9.79 -20.46
CA TYR A 173 -11.10 8.98 -21.64
C TYR A 173 -10.11 7.82 -21.77
N GLY A 174 -10.59 6.69 -22.28
CA GLY A 174 -9.74 5.54 -22.58
C GLY A 174 -9.48 4.66 -21.36
N LYS A 175 -8.24 4.22 -21.17
CA LYS A 175 -7.83 3.42 -20.01
C LYS A 175 -7.09 4.29 -19.02
N PHE A 176 -7.35 4.07 -17.74
CA PHE A 176 -6.62 4.72 -16.68
C PHE A 176 -5.14 4.32 -16.75
N LYS A 177 -4.28 5.32 -16.77
CA LYS A 177 -2.83 5.18 -16.72
C LYS A 177 -2.32 6.06 -15.60
N MET A 178 -1.54 5.47 -14.72
CA MET A 178 -0.70 6.22 -13.81
C MET A 178 0.48 6.76 -14.63
N GLU A 179 0.57 8.07 -14.78
CA GLU A 179 1.76 8.76 -15.34
C GLU A 179 2.77 9.09 -14.23
#